data_AF-A0A1Q9C6Y5-F1
#
_entry.id   AF-A0A1Q9C6Y5-F1
#
_cell.length_a   1.000
_cell.length_b   1.000
_cell.length_c   1.000
_cell.angle_alpha   90.00
_cell.angle_beta   90.00
_cell.angle_gamma   90.00
#
_symmetry.space_group_name_H-M   'P 1'
#
loop_
_entity.id
_entity.type
_entity.pdbx_description
1 polymer ?
#
loop_
_entity_poly.entity_id
_entity_poly.type
_entity_poly.pdbx_seq_one_letter_code
_entity_poly.pdbx_strand_id
1 'polypeptide(L)'
;MGTLISTPTTPETSPGPDASQKKGPQVVAKTATSPDHAACASPWEGHRGNASRAMQFQEGDGNGLWQPDAGSEDPELQQQLERFLQLYPCDERAVSLLMNLPSPLLLKVINTFDPRNKEEVDYSRQVTGFIRSLRMQEEAFGQLRKRGLDQEEELGANKRIRSWTEEAPAPSEEDIAAFRDRYPMDERALEYLTSSPAAAQHKVLSEFKPRNEGEPDYSSLITSLVKKARQTVSAGPPWRGHAAGAGGRASVHGPSLEQLRAFRDRFPMDERAWEYLLNANASAQEVVITDFKPRRYDDEDYSAPAGLLSP
;
A
#
# COMPACT_ATOMS: atom_id res chain seq x y z
N MET A 1 70.18 7.84 32.63
CA MET A 1 69.32 7.07 31.72
C MET A 1 68.02 7.86 31.57
N GLY A 2 67.92 8.67 30.52
CA GLY A 2 66.77 9.53 30.25
C GLY A 2 66.25 9.20 28.86
N THR A 3 65.05 8.64 28.80
CA THR A 3 64.40 8.20 27.56
C THR A 3 63.53 9.34 27.06
N LEU A 4 63.93 9.98 25.97
CA LEU A 4 63.14 11.00 25.27
C LEU A 4 62.12 10.29 24.37
N ILE A 5 60.85 10.58 24.59
CA ILE A 5 59.71 10.04 23.83
C ILE A 5 59.34 11.11 22.80
N SER A 6 59.54 10.82 21.51
CA SER A 6 59.14 11.67 20.39
C SER A 6 57.65 11.51 20.12
N THR A 7 56.93 12.63 20.05
CA THR A 7 55.53 12.69 19.59
C THR A 7 55.47 12.87 18.06
N PRO A 8 54.46 12.29 17.39
CA PRO A 8 54.28 12.46 15.95
C PRO A 8 53.52 13.75 15.58
N THR A 9 54.06 14.43 14.58
CA THR A 9 53.53 15.62 13.89
C THR A 9 52.32 15.27 13.02
N THR A 10 51.18 15.91 13.26
CA THR A 10 50.01 15.90 12.36
C THR A 10 50.17 16.93 11.23
N PRO A 11 49.87 16.59 9.97
CA PRO A 11 49.87 17.56 8.87
C PRO A 11 48.59 18.40 8.83
N GLU A 12 48.83 19.70 8.75
CA GLU A 12 47.95 20.83 8.55
C GLU A 12 47.15 20.71 7.23
N THR A 13 45.82 20.76 7.31
CA THR A 13 44.92 20.79 6.14
C THR A 13 44.52 22.23 5.86
N SER A 14 45.08 22.81 4.81
CA SER A 14 44.74 24.15 4.31
C SER A 14 43.38 24.17 3.60
N PRO A 15 42.50 25.14 3.89
CA PRO A 15 41.30 25.40 3.08
C PRO A 15 41.66 26.25 1.85
N GLY A 16 41.39 25.71 0.66
CA GLY A 16 41.52 26.43 -0.61
C GLY A 16 40.36 27.42 -0.86
N PRO A 17 40.61 28.55 -1.53
CA PRO A 17 39.63 29.60 -1.75
C PRO A 17 38.79 29.41 -3.02
N ASP A 18 37.56 29.92 -2.93
CA ASP A 18 36.88 30.77 -3.91
C ASP A 18 36.78 30.29 -5.37
N ALA A 19 35.56 29.93 -5.78
CA ALA A 19 35.17 29.91 -7.18
C ALA A 19 33.71 30.30 -7.36
N SER A 20 33.54 31.56 -7.77
CA SER A 20 32.80 31.92 -8.99
C SER A 20 31.28 31.73 -8.98
N GLN A 21 30.63 32.85 -8.67
CA GLN A 21 29.60 33.49 -9.49
C GLN A 21 29.20 32.70 -10.77
N LYS A 22 28.02 32.08 -10.72
CA LYS A 22 27.22 31.79 -11.93
C LYS A 22 26.01 32.71 -11.95
N LYS A 23 26.13 33.80 -12.71
CA LYS A 23 24.99 34.54 -13.27
C LYS A 23 24.32 33.65 -14.31
N GLY A 24 23.02 33.42 -14.15
CA GLY A 24 22.12 32.77 -15.12
C GLY A 24 20.84 33.59 -15.30
N PRO A 25 20.14 33.45 -16.43
CA PRO A 25 19.58 34.58 -17.16
C PRO A 25 18.15 34.99 -16.76
N GLN A 26 17.88 36.28 -16.94
CA GLN A 26 16.54 36.88 -16.90
C GLN A 26 15.59 36.18 -17.88
N VAL A 27 14.52 35.62 -17.34
CA VAL A 27 13.31 35.25 -18.08
C VAL A 27 12.52 36.51 -18.40
N VAL A 28 12.53 36.89 -19.67
CA VAL A 28 11.67 37.93 -20.24
C VAL A 28 10.23 37.43 -20.30
N ALA A 29 9.35 38.00 -19.48
CA ALA A 29 7.92 37.83 -19.58
C ALA A 29 7.40 38.59 -20.83
N LYS A 30 6.78 37.85 -21.76
CA LYS A 30 5.93 38.40 -22.82
C LYS A 30 4.61 37.64 -22.80
N THR A 31 3.62 38.18 -22.08
CA THR A 31 2.21 37.85 -22.27
C THR A 31 1.54 39.05 -22.91
N ALA A 32 1.46 39.02 -24.24
CA ALA A 32 0.69 39.98 -25.00
C ALA A 32 -0.77 39.52 -25.02
N THR A 33 -1.61 40.38 -24.46
CA THR A 33 -3.04 40.50 -24.67
C THR A 33 -3.39 40.57 -26.16
N SER A 34 -4.36 39.78 -26.63
CA SER A 34 -5.26 40.24 -27.69
C SER A 34 -6.62 39.54 -27.68
N PRO A 35 -7.68 40.24 -28.12
CA PRO A 35 -9.07 39.91 -27.86
C PRO A 35 -9.81 39.35 -29.09
N ASP A 36 -11.07 38.98 -28.86
CA ASP A 36 -12.19 38.96 -29.82
C ASP A 36 -12.04 38.17 -31.13
N HIS A 37 -12.65 36.98 -31.18
CA HIS A 37 -13.26 36.50 -32.41
C HIS A 37 -14.63 35.86 -32.16
N ALA A 38 -15.62 36.71 -32.41
CA ALA A 38 -16.96 36.47 -32.96
C ALA A 38 -17.41 35.02 -33.22
N ALA A 39 -18.61 34.76 -32.70
CA ALA A 39 -19.49 33.66 -33.07
C ALA A 39 -19.75 33.62 -34.59
N CYS A 40 -19.35 32.52 -35.23
CA CYS A 40 -19.87 32.12 -36.53
C CYS A 40 -20.81 30.93 -36.31
N ALA A 41 -22.11 31.23 -36.37
CA ALA A 41 -23.15 30.26 -36.62
C ALA A 41 -22.90 29.57 -37.95
N SER A 42 -23.09 28.25 -38.01
CA SER A 42 -23.42 27.57 -39.26
C SER A 42 -24.38 26.41 -38.97
N PRO A 43 -25.55 26.38 -39.64
CA PRO A 43 -26.56 25.35 -39.49
C PRO A 43 -26.23 24.16 -40.38
N TRP A 44 -26.10 22.97 -39.80
CA TRP A 44 -26.07 21.71 -40.54
C TRP A 44 -27.44 21.05 -40.44
N GLU A 45 -28.36 21.54 -41.25
CA GLU A 45 -29.59 20.83 -41.59
C GLU A 45 -29.24 19.78 -42.65
N GLY A 46 -29.26 18.51 -42.27
CA GLY A 46 -28.84 17.42 -43.14
C GLY A 46 -29.51 16.10 -42.75
N HIS A 47 -30.68 15.86 -43.35
CA HIS A 47 -31.46 14.63 -43.28
C HIS A 47 -30.60 13.35 -43.32
N ARG A 48 -30.83 12.45 -42.34
CA ARG A 48 -30.76 11.00 -42.59
C ARG A 48 -32.01 10.33 -42.03
N GLY A 49 -32.74 9.73 -42.97
CA GLY A 49 -33.96 9.00 -42.72
C GLY A 49 -33.73 7.71 -41.94
N ASN A 50 -34.73 7.42 -41.11
CA ASN A 50 -35.43 6.15 -41.04
C ASN A 50 -34.64 4.89 -41.43
N ALA A 51 -34.11 4.21 -40.42
CA ALA A 51 -34.05 2.76 -40.39
C ALA A 51 -34.69 2.30 -39.07
N SER A 52 -36.01 2.16 -39.07
CA SER A 52 -36.77 1.47 -38.05
C SER A 52 -36.37 -0.01 -38.07
N ARG A 53 -35.22 -0.34 -37.49
CA ARG A 53 -34.93 -1.70 -37.06
C ARG A 53 -35.27 -1.74 -35.58
N ALA A 54 -36.52 -2.14 -35.32
CA ALA A 54 -36.99 -2.54 -34.01
C ALA A 54 -36.17 -3.78 -33.57
N MET A 55 -34.98 -3.53 -33.04
CA MET A 55 -34.33 -4.43 -32.10
C MET A 55 -35.10 -4.23 -30.81
N GLN A 56 -36.03 -5.16 -30.57
CA GLN A 56 -36.67 -5.40 -29.29
C GLN A 56 -35.56 -5.80 -28.32
N PHE A 57 -34.83 -4.80 -27.81
CA PHE A 57 -33.97 -4.99 -26.65
C PHE A 57 -34.92 -5.30 -25.52
N GLN A 58 -34.90 -6.56 -25.07
CA GLN A 58 -35.30 -6.89 -23.72
C GLN A 58 -34.58 -5.89 -22.81
N GLU A 59 -35.36 -5.05 -22.16
CA GLU A 59 -34.99 -4.38 -20.92
C GLU A 59 -34.66 -5.51 -19.93
N GLY A 60 -33.46 -6.06 -20.08
CA GLY A 60 -32.85 -6.86 -19.04
C GLY A 60 -32.67 -5.89 -17.89
N ASP A 61 -33.42 -6.13 -16.83
CA ASP A 61 -33.35 -5.47 -15.53
C ASP A 61 -31.92 -5.55 -14.96
N GLY A 62 -31.00 -4.80 -15.57
CA GLY A 62 -29.61 -4.62 -15.18
C GLY A 62 -29.47 -3.59 -14.06
N ASN A 63 -30.59 -3.17 -13.48
CA ASN A 63 -30.64 -2.68 -12.12
C ASN A 63 -30.44 -3.91 -11.22
N GLY A 64 -29.20 -4.42 -11.20
CA GLY A 64 -28.70 -5.31 -10.16
C GLY A 64 -28.88 -4.57 -8.84
N LEU A 65 -30.11 -4.69 -8.35
CA LEU A 65 -30.69 -4.00 -7.23
C LEU A 65 -29.86 -4.46 -6.04
N TRP A 66 -28.81 -3.70 -5.74
CA TRP A 66 -28.26 -3.63 -4.40
C TRP A 66 -29.43 -3.16 -3.54
N GLN A 67 -30.29 -4.09 -3.16
CA GLN A 67 -31.24 -3.88 -2.09
C GLN A 67 -30.32 -3.58 -0.90
N PRO A 68 -30.33 -2.34 -0.38
CA PRO A 68 -29.65 -2.10 0.87
C PRO A 68 -30.23 -3.12 1.84
N ASP A 69 -29.37 -3.95 2.40
CA ASP A 69 -29.75 -4.90 3.44
C ASP A 69 -30.21 -4.03 4.63
N ALA A 70 -31.50 -3.71 4.63
CA ALA A 70 -32.09 -2.61 5.39
C ALA A 70 -32.21 -2.92 6.89
N GLY A 71 -31.44 -3.91 7.38
CA GLY A 71 -31.64 -4.50 8.70
C GLY A 71 -30.37 -4.80 9.49
N SER A 72 -29.16 -4.60 8.97
CA SER A 72 -27.94 -4.75 9.77
C SER A 72 -27.17 -3.44 9.86
N GLU A 73 -27.79 -2.42 10.45
CA GLU A 73 -27.03 -1.29 10.98
C GLU A 73 -26.18 -1.83 12.13
N ASP A 74 -24.90 -2.05 11.83
CA ASP A 74 -23.91 -2.46 12.81
C ASP A 74 -23.84 -1.39 13.91
N PRO A 75 -24.23 -1.70 15.16
CA PRO A 75 -24.23 -0.72 16.24
C PRO A 75 -22.83 -0.15 16.51
N GLU A 76 -21.78 -0.93 16.19
CA GLU A 76 -20.40 -0.46 16.28
C GLU A 76 -20.11 0.64 15.27
N LEU A 77 -20.60 0.51 14.03
CA LEU A 77 -20.42 1.50 12.98
C LEU A 77 -21.11 2.83 13.34
N GLN A 78 -22.30 2.76 13.96
CA GLN A 78 -23.02 3.93 14.41
C GLN A 78 -22.28 4.65 15.54
N GLN A 79 -21.69 3.91 16.48
CA GLN A 79 -20.84 4.48 17.53
C GLN A 79 -19.56 5.12 16.95
N GLN A 80 -18.94 4.50 15.94
CA GLN A 80 -17.79 5.07 15.26
C GLN A 80 -18.14 6.37 14.52
N LEU A 81 -19.30 6.42 13.86
CA LEU A 81 -19.80 7.62 13.22
C LEU A 81 -20.09 8.74 14.23
N GLU A 82 -20.68 8.42 15.38
CA GLU A 82 -20.92 9.40 16.43
C GLU A 82 -19.60 10.00 16.95
N ARG A 83 -18.58 9.17 17.22
CA ARG A 83 -17.24 9.65 17.60
C ARG A 83 -16.60 10.51 16.51
N PHE A 84 -16.77 10.12 15.25
CA PHE A 84 -16.29 10.89 14.11
C PHE A 84 -16.93 12.29 14.07
N LEU A 85 -18.25 12.39 14.27
CA LEU A 85 -18.97 13.67 14.29
C LEU A 85 -18.63 14.54 15.52
N GLN A 86 -18.26 13.93 16.64
CA GLN A 86 -17.74 14.67 17.80
C GLN A 86 -16.36 15.27 17.52
N LEU A 87 -15.50 14.57 16.78
CA LEU A 87 -14.16 15.05 16.41
C LEU A 87 -14.20 16.06 15.26
N TYR A 88 -15.12 15.89 14.33
CA TYR A 88 -15.26 16.71 13.14
C TYR A 88 -16.68 17.26 13.04
N PRO A 89 -16.99 18.37 13.73
CA PRO A 89 -18.30 19.01 13.65
C PRO A 89 -18.66 19.32 12.19
N CYS A 90 -19.85 18.87 11.79
CA CYS A 90 -20.40 19.03 10.45
C CYS A 90 -21.84 19.52 10.54
N ASP A 91 -22.31 20.17 9.47
CA ASP A 91 -23.69 20.57 9.27
C ASP A 91 -24.60 19.36 9.03
N GLU A 92 -25.90 19.57 9.24
CA GLU A 92 -26.92 18.54 9.08
C GLU A 92 -26.92 17.92 7.67
N ARG A 93 -26.52 18.69 6.67
CA ARG A 93 -26.46 18.24 5.27
C ARG A 93 -25.32 17.23 5.06
N ALA A 94 -24.13 17.50 5.57
CA ALA A 94 -23.00 16.58 5.51
C ALA A 94 -23.26 15.32 6.35
N VAL A 95 -23.89 15.46 7.52
CA VAL A 95 -24.32 14.32 8.34
C VAL A 95 -25.31 13.44 7.59
N SER A 96 -26.31 14.04 6.95
CA SER A 96 -27.27 13.32 6.11
C SER A 96 -26.58 12.54 4.98
N LEU A 97 -25.52 13.11 4.37
CA LEU A 97 -24.74 12.40 3.35
C LEU A 97 -23.98 11.21 3.93
N LEU A 98 -23.42 11.32 5.13
CA LEU A 98 -22.72 10.22 5.81
C LEU A 98 -23.66 9.07 6.16
N MET A 99 -24.85 9.37 6.70
CA MET A 99 -25.86 8.37 7.06
C MET A 99 -26.39 7.59 5.85
N ASN A 100 -26.37 8.21 4.67
CA ASN A 100 -26.81 7.58 3.43
C ASN A 100 -25.68 6.91 2.64
N LEU A 101 -24.46 6.81 3.19
CA LEU A 101 -23.37 6.09 2.53
C LEU A 101 -23.46 4.58 2.78
N PRO A 102 -23.10 3.74 1.78
CA PRO A 102 -22.85 2.33 2.02
C PRO A 102 -21.81 2.14 3.13
N SER A 103 -22.03 1.17 4.02
CA SER A 103 -21.14 0.83 5.14
C SER A 103 -19.65 0.77 4.79
N PRO A 104 -19.20 0.14 3.68
CA PRO A 104 -17.77 0.13 3.34
C PRO A 104 -17.21 1.52 3.04
N LEU A 105 -18.00 2.42 2.45
CA LEU A 105 -17.58 3.80 2.20
C LEU A 105 -17.60 4.63 3.47
N LEU A 106 -18.60 4.44 4.33
CA LEU A 106 -18.65 5.10 5.63
C LEU A 106 -17.43 4.75 6.49
N LEU A 107 -17.10 3.46 6.61
CA LEU A 107 -15.88 3.01 7.29
C LEU A 107 -14.62 3.62 6.67
N LYS A 108 -14.56 3.71 5.34
CA LYS A 108 -13.43 4.35 4.67
C LYS A 108 -13.33 5.84 5.03
N VAL A 109 -14.46 6.56 5.08
CA VAL A 109 -14.47 7.96 5.54
C VAL A 109 -13.97 8.07 6.96
N ILE A 110 -14.53 7.29 7.88
CA ILE A 110 -14.18 7.32 9.31
C ILE A 110 -12.67 7.06 9.51
N ASN A 111 -12.09 6.09 8.78
CA ASN A 111 -10.71 5.65 8.99
C ASN A 111 -9.65 6.46 8.21
N THR A 112 -10.03 7.14 7.13
CA THR A 112 -9.05 7.74 6.20
C THR A 112 -9.22 9.25 6.01
N PHE A 113 -10.26 9.84 6.57
CA PHE A 113 -10.45 11.28 6.48
C PHE A 113 -9.40 12.02 7.33
N ASP A 114 -8.56 12.80 6.66
CA ASP A 114 -7.58 13.69 7.28
C ASP A 114 -7.80 15.11 6.74
N PRO A 115 -8.43 16.01 7.53
CA PRO A 115 -8.72 17.36 7.07
C PRO A 115 -7.45 18.17 6.88
N ARG A 116 -7.43 19.02 5.85
CA ARG A 116 -6.28 19.87 5.51
C ARG A 116 -6.01 20.92 6.58
N ASN A 117 -7.07 21.41 7.24
CA ASN A 117 -6.98 22.37 8.33
C ASN A 117 -7.69 21.77 9.55
N LYS A 118 -6.92 21.51 10.62
CA LYS A 118 -7.42 20.90 11.87
C LYS A 118 -7.99 21.92 12.86
N GLU A 119 -7.91 23.21 12.55
CA GLU A 119 -8.43 24.30 13.38
C GLU A 119 -9.77 24.83 12.85
N GLU A 120 -10.33 24.21 11.81
CA GLU A 120 -11.61 24.64 11.26
C GLU A 120 -12.75 24.27 12.21
N VAL A 121 -13.70 25.19 12.39
CA VAL A 121 -14.87 24.98 13.26
C VAL A 121 -15.93 24.12 12.56
N ASP A 122 -15.93 24.12 11.23
CA ASP A 122 -16.90 23.42 10.39
C ASP A 122 -16.20 22.60 9.29
N TYR A 123 -16.28 21.28 9.39
CA TYR A 123 -15.65 20.34 8.46
C TYR A 123 -16.57 19.92 7.30
N SER A 124 -17.79 20.46 7.20
CA SER A 124 -18.82 20.01 6.25
C SER A 124 -18.34 19.99 4.80
N ARG A 125 -17.59 21.02 4.39
CA ARG A 125 -17.05 21.14 3.04
C ARG A 125 -15.97 20.09 2.76
N GLN A 126 -15.08 19.86 3.73
CA GLN A 126 -13.99 18.91 3.59
C GLN A 126 -14.53 17.47 3.53
N VAL A 127 -15.44 17.12 4.45
CA VAL A 127 -16.10 15.80 4.49
C VAL A 127 -16.89 15.55 3.20
N THR A 128 -17.74 16.49 2.78
CA THR A 128 -18.52 16.35 1.54
C THR A 128 -17.63 16.19 0.30
N GLY A 129 -16.52 16.95 0.24
CA GLY A 129 -15.53 16.83 -0.83
C GLY A 129 -14.85 15.47 -0.85
N PHE A 130 -14.51 14.94 0.33
CA PHE A 130 -13.91 13.62 0.48
C PHE A 130 -14.87 12.50 0.05
N ILE A 131 -16.13 12.55 0.50
CA ILE A 131 -17.17 11.60 0.11
C ILE A 131 -17.35 11.58 -1.42
N ARG A 132 -17.37 12.76 -2.06
CA ARG A 132 -17.46 12.87 -3.52
C ARG A 132 -16.27 12.19 -4.21
N SER A 133 -15.06 12.43 -3.72
CA SER A 133 -13.84 11.79 -4.23
C SER A 133 -13.89 10.27 -4.12
N LEU A 134 -14.38 9.74 -2.99
CA LEU A 134 -14.54 8.30 -2.79
C LEU A 134 -15.55 7.68 -3.76
N ARG A 135 -16.69 8.35 -4.00
CA ARG A 135 -17.68 7.89 -4.99
C ARG A 135 -17.11 7.88 -6.40
N MET A 136 -16.36 8.91 -6.78
CA MET A 136 -15.66 8.94 -8.08
C MET A 136 -14.62 7.82 -8.20
N GLN A 137 -13.91 7.50 -7.12
CA GLN A 137 -12.96 6.39 -7.10
C GLN A 137 -13.68 5.04 -7.28
N GLU A 138 -14.77 4.80 -6.56
CA GLU A 138 -15.61 3.59 -6.70
C GLU A 138 -16.14 3.41 -8.12
N GLU A 139 -16.67 4.48 -8.74
CA GLU A 139 -17.17 4.44 -10.11
C GLU A 139 -16.04 4.12 -11.11
N ALA A 140 -14.85 4.70 -10.93
CA ALA A 140 -13.68 4.40 -11.76
C ALA A 140 -13.26 2.92 -11.64
N PHE A 141 -13.22 2.38 -10.42
CA PHE A 141 -12.94 0.96 -10.20
C PHE A 141 -14.04 0.05 -10.76
N GLY A 142 -15.31 0.47 -10.64
CA GLY A 142 -16.45 -0.23 -11.21
C GLY A 142 -16.37 -0.32 -12.74
N GLN A 143 -15.94 0.75 -13.42
CA GLN A 143 -15.73 0.74 -14.88
C GLN A 143 -14.58 -0.18 -15.30
N LEU A 144 -13.49 -0.22 -14.54
CA LEU A 144 -12.39 -1.19 -14.76
C LEU A 144 -12.87 -2.64 -14.61
N ARG A 145 -13.70 -2.92 -13.59
CA ARG A 145 -14.29 -4.25 -13.40
C ARG A 145 -15.24 -4.63 -14.53
N LYS A 146 -16.14 -3.73 -14.94
CA LYS A 146 -17.07 -3.98 -16.05
C LYS A 146 -16.34 -4.21 -17.38
N ARG A 147 -15.22 -3.51 -17.63
CA ARG A 147 -14.38 -3.76 -18.81
C ARG A 147 -13.58 -5.06 -18.76
N GLY A 148 -13.28 -5.60 -17.58
CA GLY A 148 -12.54 -6.85 -17.40
C GLY A 148 -13.42 -8.09 -17.39
N LEU A 149 -14.67 -8.00 -16.91
CA LEU A 149 -15.53 -9.16 -16.73
C LEU A 149 -16.11 -9.74 -18.03
N ASP A 150 -16.31 -8.93 -19.07
CA ASP A 150 -16.85 -9.43 -20.34
C ASP A 150 -15.80 -10.22 -21.16
N GLN A 151 -14.54 -10.28 -20.70
CA GLN A 151 -13.47 -11.07 -21.33
C GLN A 151 -13.04 -12.30 -20.49
N GLU A 152 -13.53 -12.44 -19.26
CA GLU A 152 -13.13 -13.53 -18.34
C GLU A 152 -14.15 -14.68 -18.25
N GLU A 153 -15.32 -14.59 -18.89
CA GLU A 153 -16.32 -15.68 -18.88
C GLU A 153 -15.97 -16.84 -19.84
N GLU A 154 -14.97 -16.68 -20.73
CA GLU A 154 -14.56 -17.73 -21.68
C GLU A 154 -13.30 -18.53 -21.27
N LEU A 155 -12.55 -18.11 -20.25
CA LEU A 155 -11.33 -18.82 -19.85
C LEU A 155 -11.22 -18.92 -18.32
N GLY A 156 -11.56 -20.11 -17.80
CA GLY A 156 -11.36 -20.53 -16.42
C GLY A 156 -9.90 -20.60 -15.96
N ALA A 157 -9.17 -19.48 -16.01
CA ALA A 157 -7.75 -19.35 -15.68
C ALA A 157 -7.50 -19.04 -14.20
N ASN A 158 -8.44 -18.44 -13.48
CA ASN A 158 -8.24 -18.09 -12.07
C ASN A 158 -8.33 -19.27 -11.09
N LYS A 159 -8.72 -20.46 -11.57
CA LYS A 159 -8.60 -21.71 -10.78
C LYS A 159 -7.21 -22.32 -10.84
N ARG A 160 -6.36 -21.95 -11.82
CA ARG A 160 -5.00 -22.49 -11.96
C ARG A 160 -3.99 -21.85 -10.99
N ILE A 161 -4.11 -20.58 -10.63
CA ILE A 161 -3.10 -19.95 -9.75
C ILE A 161 -3.16 -20.50 -8.32
N ARG A 162 -4.31 -21.04 -7.88
CA ARG A 162 -4.47 -21.65 -6.54
C ARG A 162 -3.95 -23.09 -6.42
N SER A 163 -3.60 -23.77 -7.51
CA SER A 163 -3.10 -25.16 -7.43
C SER A 163 -1.59 -25.28 -7.62
N TRP A 164 -0.86 -24.17 -7.74
CA TRP A 164 0.61 -24.19 -7.90
C TRP A 164 1.37 -24.19 -6.56
N THR A 165 0.66 -24.22 -5.43
CA THR A 165 1.22 -23.75 -4.16
C THR A 165 1.75 -24.82 -3.20
N GLU A 166 2.01 -26.07 -3.60
CA GLU A 166 2.71 -26.98 -2.65
C GLU A 166 3.59 -28.08 -3.25
N GLU A 167 3.45 -28.45 -4.53
CA GLU A 167 4.23 -29.56 -5.12
C GLU A 167 4.81 -29.28 -6.51
N ALA A 168 4.94 -28.01 -6.92
CA ALA A 168 5.66 -27.74 -8.16
C ALA A 168 7.14 -28.15 -7.97
N PRO A 169 7.68 -29.07 -8.80
CA PRO A 169 9.08 -29.44 -8.73
C PRO A 169 9.94 -28.20 -8.94
N ALA A 170 11.12 -28.16 -8.33
CA ALA A 170 12.06 -27.06 -8.56
C ALA A 170 12.31 -26.89 -10.07
N PRO A 171 12.41 -25.65 -10.58
CA PRO A 171 12.85 -25.42 -11.95
C PRO A 171 14.12 -26.20 -12.25
N SER A 172 14.24 -26.71 -13.48
CA SER A 172 15.43 -27.44 -13.87
C SER A 172 16.65 -26.50 -13.89
N GLU A 173 17.85 -27.06 -13.75
CA GLU A 173 19.09 -26.28 -13.87
C GLU A 173 19.20 -25.62 -15.25
N GLU A 174 18.68 -26.28 -16.30
CA GLU A 174 18.59 -25.75 -17.66
C GLU A 174 17.71 -24.49 -17.75
N ASP A 175 16.58 -24.44 -17.04
CA ASP A 175 15.71 -23.26 -17.02
C ASP A 175 16.40 -22.06 -16.37
N ILE A 176 17.14 -22.31 -15.28
CA ILE A 176 17.89 -21.26 -14.56
C ILE A 176 19.08 -20.79 -15.40
N ALA A 177 19.78 -21.70 -16.09
CA ALA A 177 20.86 -21.37 -17.01
C ALA A 177 20.37 -20.53 -18.20
N ALA A 178 19.27 -20.94 -18.84
CA ALA A 178 18.64 -20.18 -19.92
C ALA A 178 18.19 -18.78 -19.46
N PHE A 179 17.71 -18.67 -18.22
CA PHE A 179 17.36 -17.38 -17.62
C PHE A 179 18.59 -16.48 -17.39
N ARG A 180 19.72 -17.05 -16.94
CA ARG A 180 20.99 -16.34 -16.78
C ARG A 180 21.56 -15.85 -18.11
N ASP A 181 21.48 -16.67 -19.16
CA ASP A 181 21.95 -16.31 -20.51
C ASP A 181 21.12 -15.14 -21.09
N ARG A 182 19.82 -15.12 -20.79
CA ARG A 182 18.91 -14.04 -21.23
C ARG A 182 19.06 -12.76 -20.42
N TYR A 183 19.27 -12.89 -19.11
CA TYR A 183 19.37 -11.77 -18.17
C TYR A 183 20.67 -11.89 -17.36
N PRO A 184 21.79 -11.32 -17.86
CA PRO A 184 23.07 -11.39 -17.18
C PRO A 184 22.96 -10.87 -15.74
N MET A 185 23.47 -11.66 -14.79
CA MET A 185 23.51 -11.34 -13.35
C MET A 185 24.79 -11.89 -12.73
N ASP A 186 25.18 -11.33 -11.59
CA ASP A 186 26.32 -11.78 -10.82
C ASP A 186 26.07 -13.14 -10.13
N GLU A 187 27.16 -13.77 -9.70
CA GLU A 187 27.11 -15.10 -9.07
C GLU A 187 26.29 -15.09 -7.77
N ARG A 188 26.27 -13.96 -7.06
CA ARG A 188 25.57 -13.82 -5.78
C ARG A 188 24.05 -13.78 -5.96
N ALA A 189 23.56 -13.10 -6.99
CA ALA A 189 22.14 -13.07 -7.34
C ALA A 189 21.67 -14.45 -7.82
N LEU A 190 22.50 -15.16 -8.58
CA LEU A 190 22.22 -16.53 -9.00
C LEU A 190 22.13 -17.48 -7.80
N GLU A 191 23.10 -17.45 -6.89
CA GLU A 191 23.08 -18.23 -5.64
C GLU A 191 21.84 -17.92 -4.80
N TYR A 192 21.44 -16.64 -4.75
CA TYR A 192 20.23 -16.24 -4.02
C TYR A 192 18.94 -16.76 -4.67
N LEU A 193 18.89 -16.83 -6.01
CA LEU A 193 17.78 -17.41 -6.75
C LEU A 193 17.71 -18.94 -6.56
N THR A 194 18.82 -19.66 -6.75
CA THR A 194 18.87 -21.13 -6.65
C THR A 194 18.65 -21.64 -5.22
N SER A 195 19.08 -20.89 -4.20
CA SER A 195 18.83 -21.22 -2.79
C SER A 195 17.41 -20.85 -2.31
N SER A 196 16.61 -20.13 -3.12
CA SER A 196 15.24 -19.77 -2.76
C SER A 196 14.26 -20.94 -2.96
N PRO A 197 13.10 -20.97 -2.27
CA PRO A 197 12.10 -22.03 -2.45
C PRO A 197 11.63 -22.17 -3.91
N ALA A 198 11.33 -23.38 -4.37
CA ALA A 198 10.92 -23.68 -5.75
C ALA A 198 9.79 -22.76 -6.26
N ALA A 199 8.78 -22.49 -5.43
CA ALA A 199 7.68 -21.58 -5.76
C ALA A 199 8.16 -20.14 -6.02
N ALA A 200 9.16 -19.66 -5.27
CA ALA A 200 9.74 -18.34 -5.48
C ALA A 200 10.57 -18.31 -6.77
N GLN A 201 11.31 -19.38 -7.07
CA GLN A 201 12.08 -19.50 -8.32
C GLN A 201 11.15 -19.44 -9.54
N HIS A 202 10.09 -20.26 -9.58
CA HIS A 202 9.07 -20.23 -10.65
C HIS A 202 8.43 -18.85 -10.81
N LYS A 203 8.14 -18.19 -9.70
CA LYS A 203 7.57 -16.84 -9.72
C LYS A 203 8.53 -15.84 -10.36
N VAL A 204 9.82 -15.91 -10.03
CA VAL A 204 10.83 -15.05 -10.65
C VAL A 204 10.96 -15.35 -12.14
N LEU A 205 11.08 -16.62 -12.53
CA LEU A 205 11.22 -17.03 -13.94
C LEU A 205 10.02 -16.61 -14.80
N SER A 206 8.81 -16.58 -14.23
CA SER A 206 7.57 -16.22 -14.94
C SER A 206 7.21 -14.73 -14.91
N GLU A 207 7.48 -14.03 -13.79
CA GLU A 207 7.10 -12.62 -13.60
C GLU A 207 8.19 -11.63 -13.98
N PHE A 208 9.44 -12.06 -14.12
CA PHE A 208 10.54 -11.14 -14.43
C PHE A 208 10.41 -10.57 -15.84
N LYS A 209 10.06 -9.28 -15.91
CA LYS A 209 9.95 -8.49 -17.14
C LYS A 209 10.61 -7.12 -16.87
N PRO A 210 11.92 -6.97 -17.12
CA PRO A 210 12.61 -5.71 -16.87
C PRO A 210 12.06 -4.62 -17.79
N ARG A 211 12.10 -3.37 -17.32
CA ARG A 211 11.57 -2.23 -18.09
C ARG A 211 12.37 -1.97 -19.37
N ASN A 212 13.68 -2.20 -19.32
CA ASN A 212 14.59 -2.14 -20.46
C ASN A 212 15.31 -3.49 -20.60
N GLU A 213 15.24 -4.08 -21.79
CA GLU A 213 16.04 -5.26 -22.14
C GLU A 213 17.41 -4.81 -22.69
N GLY A 214 18.47 -5.59 -22.43
CA GLY A 214 19.84 -5.30 -22.87
C GLY A 214 20.72 -4.55 -21.86
N GLU A 215 20.30 -4.45 -20.60
CA GLU A 215 21.19 -3.98 -19.53
C GLU A 215 22.27 -5.03 -19.25
N PRO A 216 23.53 -4.62 -18.96
CA PRO A 216 24.62 -5.57 -18.74
C PRO A 216 24.54 -6.29 -17.39
N ASP A 217 23.72 -5.82 -16.45
CA ASP A 217 23.59 -6.37 -15.10
C ASP A 217 22.17 -6.22 -14.55
N TYR A 218 21.48 -7.35 -14.33
CA TYR A 218 20.14 -7.42 -13.76
C TYR A 218 20.11 -7.85 -12.28
N SER A 219 21.27 -7.98 -11.63
CA SER A 219 21.41 -8.60 -10.29
C SER A 219 20.52 -7.96 -9.23
N SER A 220 20.43 -6.63 -9.20
CA SER A 220 19.65 -5.88 -8.21
C SER A 220 18.13 -6.07 -8.38
N LEU A 221 17.65 -6.07 -9.63
CA LEU A 221 16.25 -6.26 -9.98
C LEU A 221 15.80 -7.69 -9.66
N ILE A 222 16.61 -8.68 -10.02
CA ILE A 222 16.34 -10.09 -9.76
C ILE A 222 16.33 -10.35 -8.26
N THR A 223 17.35 -9.90 -7.51
CA THR A 223 17.41 -10.07 -6.05
C THR A 223 16.19 -9.45 -5.35
N SER A 224 15.77 -8.26 -5.78
CA SER A 224 14.58 -7.59 -5.25
C SER A 224 13.30 -8.37 -5.54
N LEU A 225 13.16 -8.93 -6.75
CA LEU A 225 12.02 -9.75 -7.12
C LEU A 225 12.02 -11.09 -6.36
N VAL A 226 13.17 -11.75 -6.21
CA VAL A 226 13.34 -12.97 -5.41
C VAL A 226 12.91 -12.71 -3.96
N LYS A 227 13.37 -11.60 -3.36
CA LYS A 227 12.98 -11.21 -2.00
C LYS A 227 11.46 -11.04 -1.87
N LYS A 228 10.84 -10.35 -2.83
CA LYS A 228 9.38 -10.18 -2.88
C LYS A 228 8.65 -11.50 -3.08
N ALA A 229 9.14 -12.36 -3.97
CA ALA A 229 8.57 -13.67 -4.23
C ALA A 229 8.61 -14.56 -2.98
N ARG A 230 9.75 -14.60 -2.28
CA ARG A 230 9.89 -15.27 -0.98
C ARG A 230 8.89 -14.74 0.04
N GLN A 231 8.77 -13.41 0.18
CA GLN A 231 7.78 -12.81 1.07
C GLN A 231 6.35 -13.25 0.72
N THR A 232 5.98 -13.31 -0.55
CA THR A 232 4.63 -13.78 -0.95
C THR A 232 4.40 -15.27 -0.75
N VAL A 233 5.44 -16.10 -0.90
CA VAL A 233 5.34 -17.55 -0.65
C VAL A 233 5.24 -17.80 0.86
N SER A 234 6.03 -17.10 1.67
CA SER A 234 5.99 -17.19 3.13
C SER A 234 4.74 -16.54 3.75
N ALA A 235 4.22 -15.46 3.16
CA ALA A 235 3.03 -14.76 3.65
C ALA A 235 1.70 -15.37 3.15
N GLY A 236 1.76 -16.38 2.27
CA GLY A 236 0.58 -16.94 1.63
C GLY A 236 -0.11 -15.97 0.65
N PRO A 237 -1.16 -16.42 -0.06
CA PRO A 237 -1.88 -15.61 -1.04
C PRO A 237 -2.39 -14.30 -0.42
N PRO A 238 -2.06 -13.12 -0.98
CA PRO A 238 -2.43 -11.81 -0.41
C PRO A 238 -3.95 -11.54 -0.41
N TRP A 239 -4.76 -12.47 -0.96
CA TRP A 239 -6.21 -12.37 -1.07
C TRP A 239 -6.98 -13.11 0.02
N ARG A 240 -6.29 -13.65 1.03
CA ARG A 240 -6.88 -14.19 2.27
C ARG A 240 -5.90 -14.01 3.44
N GLY A 241 -5.39 -12.78 3.60
CA GLY A 241 -4.27 -12.48 4.51
C GLY A 241 -4.40 -11.20 5.35
N HIS A 242 -5.55 -10.50 5.29
CA HIS A 242 -6.09 -9.87 6.51
C HIS A 242 -6.83 -10.90 7.39
N ALA A 243 -6.75 -12.19 7.04
CA ALA A 243 -7.29 -13.30 7.81
C ALA A 243 -6.57 -14.62 7.45
N ALA A 244 -5.49 -14.98 8.17
CA ALA A 244 -5.20 -16.33 8.68
C ALA A 244 -3.70 -16.59 8.90
N GLY A 245 -3.25 -16.53 10.16
CA GLY A 245 -2.23 -17.43 10.69
C GLY A 245 -2.95 -18.51 11.50
N ALA A 246 -3.18 -19.68 10.92
CA ALA A 246 -3.69 -20.86 11.64
C ALA A 246 -2.67 -21.99 11.56
N GLY A 247 -1.60 -21.86 12.34
CA GLY A 247 -0.83 -22.99 12.87
C GLY A 247 -1.13 -23.27 14.35
N GLY A 248 -1.79 -22.34 15.03
CA GLY A 248 -2.50 -22.59 16.27
C GLY A 248 -3.96 -22.29 16.04
N ARG A 249 -4.85 -22.90 16.80
CA ARG A 249 -6.21 -22.41 16.99
C ARG A 249 -6.14 -21.08 17.75
N ALA A 250 -5.51 -20.07 17.15
CA ALA A 250 -5.39 -18.74 17.70
C ALA A 250 -6.80 -18.21 17.77
N SER A 251 -7.26 -18.03 19.01
CA SER A 251 -8.54 -17.47 19.34
C SER A 251 -8.84 -16.29 18.43
N VAL A 252 -10.09 -16.19 17.98
CA VAL A 252 -10.65 -14.95 17.41
C VAL A 252 -10.52 -13.77 18.42
N HIS A 253 -10.25 -14.08 19.68
CA HIS A 253 -9.75 -13.14 20.66
C HIS A 253 -8.25 -12.96 20.51
N GLY A 254 -7.82 -11.72 20.35
CA GLY A 254 -6.42 -11.32 20.47
C GLY A 254 -5.77 -11.87 21.75
N PRO A 255 -4.45 -11.68 21.89
CA PRO A 255 -3.72 -12.24 23.01
C PRO A 255 -4.39 -11.89 24.33
N SER A 256 -4.58 -12.90 25.17
CA SER A 256 -5.28 -12.70 26.44
C SER A 256 -4.49 -11.72 27.31
N LEU A 257 -5.20 -11.02 28.21
CA LEU A 257 -4.53 -10.10 29.14
C LEU A 257 -3.43 -10.80 29.96
N GLU A 258 -3.58 -12.10 30.21
CA GLU A 258 -2.58 -12.94 30.87
C GLU A 258 -1.33 -13.16 30.00
N GLN A 259 -1.49 -13.39 28.69
CA GLN A 259 -0.35 -13.48 27.76
C GLN A 259 0.42 -12.17 27.67
N LEU A 260 -0.30 -11.05 27.64
CA LEU A 260 0.33 -9.73 27.67
C LEU A 260 1.07 -9.50 29.00
N ARG A 261 0.50 -9.88 30.15
CA ARG A 261 1.17 -9.75 31.45
C ARG A 261 2.41 -10.63 31.54
N ALA A 262 2.33 -11.88 31.08
CA ALA A 262 3.47 -12.79 31.00
C ALA A 262 4.58 -12.24 30.08
N PHE A 263 4.21 -11.53 29.02
CA PHE A 263 5.15 -10.81 28.17
C PHE A 263 5.84 -9.67 28.93
N ARG A 264 5.10 -8.85 29.68
CA ARG A 264 5.65 -7.77 30.53
C ARG A 264 6.58 -8.30 31.63
N ASP A 265 6.23 -9.42 32.27
CA ASP A 265 7.06 -10.06 33.29
C ASP A 265 8.38 -10.58 32.71
N ARG A 266 8.36 -11.00 31.43
CA ARG A 266 9.53 -11.51 30.72
C ARG A 266 10.41 -10.40 30.15
N PHE A 267 9.80 -9.32 29.69
CA PHE A 267 10.46 -8.16 29.12
C PHE A 267 9.97 -6.91 29.87
N PRO A 268 10.61 -6.57 31.01
CA PRO A 268 10.24 -5.41 31.79
C PRO A 268 10.24 -4.16 30.91
N MET A 269 9.10 -3.48 30.88
CA MET A 269 8.91 -2.20 30.18
C MET A 269 8.16 -1.25 31.10
N ASP A 270 8.32 0.04 30.84
CA ASP A 270 7.67 1.10 31.58
C ASP A 270 6.14 1.08 31.36
N GLU A 271 5.42 1.78 32.22
CA GLU A 271 3.96 1.81 32.18
C GLU A 271 3.44 2.39 30.86
N ARG A 272 4.20 3.30 30.25
CA ARG A 272 3.79 4.00 29.03
C ARG A 272 3.86 3.06 27.81
N ALA A 273 4.95 2.32 27.64
CA ALA A 273 5.10 1.31 26.60
C ALA A 273 4.06 0.20 26.77
N TRP A 274 3.79 -0.18 28.02
CA TRP A 274 2.75 -1.14 28.34
C TRP A 274 1.33 -0.65 27.95
N GLU A 275 0.98 0.60 28.27
CA GLU A 275 -0.28 1.21 27.83
C GLU A 275 -0.41 1.25 26.30
N TYR A 276 0.69 1.54 25.59
CA TYR A 276 0.70 1.49 24.13
C TYR A 276 0.44 0.08 23.61
N LEU A 277 1.03 -0.95 24.23
CA LEU A 277 0.79 -2.33 23.86
C LEU A 277 -0.67 -2.74 24.12
N LEU A 278 -1.24 -2.35 25.26
CA LEU A 278 -2.64 -2.63 25.59
C LEU A 278 -3.64 -1.96 24.64
N ASN A 279 -3.34 -0.75 24.17
CA ASN A 279 -4.18 -0.02 23.23
C ASN A 279 -3.92 -0.37 21.75
N ALA A 280 -2.86 -1.11 21.45
CA ALA A 280 -2.57 -1.57 20.10
C ALA A 280 -3.63 -2.59 19.65
N ASN A 281 -3.85 -2.69 18.34
CA ASN A 281 -4.77 -3.69 17.82
C ASN A 281 -4.24 -5.12 18.09
N ALA A 282 -5.15 -6.10 18.12
CA ALA A 282 -4.84 -7.48 18.46
C ALA A 282 -3.73 -8.10 17.59
N SER A 283 -3.68 -7.73 16.30
CA SER A 283 -2.65 -8.22 15.38
C SER A 283 -1.26 -7.66 15.72
N ALA A 284 -1.17 -6.36 16.06
CA ALA A 284 0.07 -5.75 16.49
C ALA A 284 0.55 -6.32 17.82
N GLN A 285 -0.37 -6.56 18.77
CA GLN A 285 -0.06 -7.22 20.03
C GLN A 285 0.50 -8.64 19.80
N GLU A 286 -0.14 -9.41 18.93
CA GLU A 286 0.30 -10.78 18.60
C GLU A 286 1.72 -10.77 18.00
N VAL A 287 1.98 -9.91 17.01
CA VAL A 287 3.31 -9.77 16.41
C VAL A 287 4.36 -9.38 17.44
N VAL A 288 4.04 -8.47 18.37
CA VAL A 288 4.98 -8.11 19.45
C VAL A 288 5.22 -9.30 20.37
N ILE A 289 4.20 -10.06 20.75
CA ILE A 289 4.38 -11.22 21.63
C ILE A 289 5.18 -12.34 20.94
N THR A 290 4.98 -12.59 19.64
CA THR A 290 5.61 -13.71 18.92
C THR A 290 7.00 -13.38 18.39
N ASP A 291 7.19 -12.17 17.86
CA ASP A 291 8.34 -11.83 17.03
C ASP A 291 9.34 -10.90 17.72
N PHE A 292 9.00 -10.40 18.92
CA PHE A 292 9.90 -9.51 19.66
C PHE A 292 11.18 -10.23 20.07
N LYS A 293 12.30 -9.72 19.56
CA LYS A 293 13.65 -10.19 19.85
C LYS A 293 14.47 -9.02 20.35
N PRO A 294 14.60 -8.83 21.67
CA PRO A 294 15.36 -7.72 22.21
C PRO A 294 16.82 -7.81 21.76
N ARG A 295 17.42 -6.64 21.56
CA ARG A 295 18.77 -6.53 21.00
C ARG A 295 19.85 -7.00 22.00
N ARG A 296 19.52 -6.95 23.30
CA ARG A 296 20.31 -7.37 24.45
C ARG A 296 19.37 -8.06 25.41
N TYR A 297 19.73 -9.22 25.97
CA TYR A 297 18.83 -9.98 26.87
C TYR A 297 19.02 -9.60 28.35
N ASP A 298 20.04 -8.77 28.62
CA ASP A 298 20.50 -8.33 29.93
C ASP A 298 20.08 -6.89 30.27
N ASP A 299 19.35 -6.20 29.39
CA ASP A 299 18.82 -4.88 29.70
C ASP A 299 17.67 -5.02 30.72
N GLU A 300 17.76 -4.32 31.85
CA GLU A 300 16.72 -4.28 32.89
C GLU A 300 15.50 -3.45 32.46
N ASP A 301 15.64 -2.64 31.40
CA ASP A 301 14.60 -1.75 30.88
C ASP A 301 14.59 -1.78 29.34
N TYR A 302 13.54 -2.39 28.77
CA TYR A 302 13.34 -2.48 27.32
C TYR A 302 12.59 -1.27 26.74
N SER A 303 12.34 -0.22 27.55
CA SER A 303 11.56 0.97 27.18
C SER A 303 12.37 2.03 26.45
N ALA A 304 13.68 1.82 26.27
CA ALA A 304 14.57 2.84 25.75
C ALA A 304 14.03 3.36 24.41
N PRO A 305 13.70 4.67 24.30
CA PRO A 305 13.23 5.23 23.05
C PRO A 305 14.30 4.98 21.99
N ALA A 306 13.89 4.58 20.79
CA ALA A 306 14.75 4.37 19.63
C ALA A 306 15.44 5.68 19.14
N GLY A 307 15.65 6.65 20.03
CA GLY A 307 16.17 7.97 19.79
C GLY A 307 17.64 8.07 20.16
N LEU A 308 18.42 8.44 19.15
CA LEU A 308 19.62 9.26 19.23
C LEU A 308 20.86 8.54 19.75
N LEU A 309 21.52 7.83 18.83
CA LEU A 309 22.96 7.95 18.68
C LEU A 309 23.31 9.45 18.72
N SER A 310 23.67 9.94 19.91
CA SER A 310 24.38 11.21 20.03
C SER A 310 25.73 11.07 19.31
N PRO A 311 26.14 12.09 18.54
CA PRO A 311 27.39 12.08 17.76
C PRO A 311 28.64 12.01 18.65
#